data_AF-A0A7S1QJL6-F1
#
_entry.id   AF-A0A7S1QJL6-F1
#
_cell.length_a   1.000
_cell.length_b   1.000
_cell.length_c   1.000
_cell.angle_alpha   90.00
_cell.angle_beta   90.00
_cell.angle_gamma   90.00
#
_symmetry.space_group_name_H-M   'P 1'
#
loop_
_entity.id
_entity.type
_entity.pdbx_description
1 polymer ?
#
loop_
_entity_poly.entity_id
_entity_poly.type
_entity_poly.pdbx_seq_one_letter_code
_entity_poly.pdbx_strand_id
1 'polypeptide(L)'
;MPAWFTAIREATGLHSGLSIEPQPWTCVEHYEFCQTSALLRLICPVTCGCTSPRWGLLFGQPSEGCPQRCAPAIQDALDLLPCSDNSSGLVWDRYWQEFARFARRLLPHEQAHYEALAAGNIANGC
;
A
#
# COMPACT_ATOMS: atom_id res chain seq x y z
N MET A 1 23.48 5.67 -14.34
CA MET A 1 22.51 5.82 -13.22
C MET A 1 21.49 4.70 -13.34
N PRO A 2 21.18 3.96 -12.28
CA PRO A 2 20.16 2.93 -12.34
C PRO A 2 18.79 3.54 -12.66
N ALA A 3 18.10 3.04 -13.69
CA ALA A 3 16.87 3.62 -14.24
C ALA A 3 15.71 3.74 -13.23
N TRP A 4 15.77 2.99 -12.13
CA TRP A 4 14.73 2.97 -11.11
C TRP A 4 14.72 4.24 -10.23
N PHE A 5 15.85 4.92 -10.04
CA PHE A 5 15.89 6.19 -9.28
C PHE A 5 15.02 7.27 -9.95
N THR A 6 15.13 7.39 -11.27
CA THR A 6 14.33 8.33 -12.07
C THR A 6 12.84 8.01 -11.97
N ALA A 7 12.49 6.72 -12.03
CA ALA A 7 11.11 6.26 -11.95
C ALA A 7 10.51 6.44 -10.55
N ILE A 8 11.28 6.27 -9.47
CA ILE A 8 10.81 6.59 -8.10
C ILE A 8 10.60 8.10 -7.95
N ARG A 9 11.51 8.92 -8.47
CA ARG A 9 11.36 10.38 -8.46
C ARG A 9 10.07 10.82 -9.15
N GLU A 10 9.79 10.27 -10.32
CA GLU A 10 8.55 10.55 -11.07
C GLU A 10 7.31 10.05 -10.33
N ALA A 11 7.39 8.91 -9.64
CA ALA A 11 6.25 8.34 -8.92
C ALA A 11 5.96 8.99 -7.55
N THR A 12 6.98 9.53 -6.86
CA THR A 12 6.86 9.99 -5.47
C THR A 12 7.10 11.49 -5.29
N GLY A 13 7.68 12.18 -6.27
CA GLY A 13 8.10 13.58 -6.14
C GLY A 13 9.33 13.79 -5.23
N LEU A 14 9.79 12.75 -4.53
CA LEU A 14 10.99 12.78 -3.70
C LEU A 14 12.25 12.50 -4.51
N HIS A 15 13.30 13.26 -4.20
CA HIS A 15 14.63 13.06 -4.75
C HIS A 15 15.28 11.83 -4.10
N SER A 16 15.12 10.67 -4.72
CA SER A 16 16.01 9.54 -4.47
C SER A 16 17.33 9.78 -5.23
N GLY A 17 18.33 10.35 -4.53
CA GLY A 17 19.72 10.41 -5.02
C GLY A 17 20.05 11.51 -6.05
N LEU A 18 19.47 12.72 -5.97
CA LEU A 18 19.91 13.88 -6.76
C LEU A 18 20.96 14.76 -6.06
N SER A 19 21.32 14.46 -4.81
CA SER A 19 22.51 15.06 -4.22
C SER A 19 23.75 14.38 -4.83
N ILE A 20 24.77 15.18 -5.16
CA ILE A 20 26.11 14.68 -5.49
C ILE A 20 26.69 13.92 -4.30
N GLU A 21 26.16 14.15 -3.09
CA GLU A 21 26.43 13.33 -1.91
C GLU A 21 25.58 12.05 -1.92
N PRO A 22 26.19 10.88 -1.71
CA PRO A 22 25.47 9.61 -1.62
C PRO A 22 24.58 9.62 -0.37
N GLN A 23 23.32 10.01 -0.53
CA GLN A 23 22.32 9.77 0.50
C GLN A 23 21.82 8.32 0.35
N PRO A 24 21.86 7.51 1.41
CA PRO A 24 21.40 6.15 1.36
C PRO A 24 19.89 6.14 1.14
N TRP A 25 19.43 5.70 -0.03
CA TRP A 25 18.02 5.49 -0.28
C TRP A 25 17.54 4.26 0.48
N THR A 26 16.49 4.40 1.28
CA THR A 26 15.87 3.27 1.96
C THR A 26 14.38 3.17 1.69
N CYS A 27 13.87 1.94 1.72
CA CYS A 27 12.44 1.68 1.61
C CYS A 27 11.62 2.34 2.73
N VAL A 28 12.21 2.52 3.90
CA VAL A 28 11.54 3.08 5.09
C VAL A 28 11.23 4.56 4.90
N GLU A 29 12.13 5.32 4.28
CA GLU A 29 11.92 6.76 4.01
C GLU A 29 10.76 7.03 3.06
N HIS A 30 10.38 6.04 2.24
CA HIS A 30 9.34 6.19 1.22
C HIS A 30 8.05 5.48 1.61
N TYR A 31 7.95 5.08 2.87
CA TYR A 31 6.88 4.25 3.38
C TYR A 31 5.47 4.77 3.07
N GLU A 32 5.28 6.08 3.15
CA GLU A 32 4.01 6.77 2.89
C GLU A 32 3.49 6.61 1.44
N PHE A 33 4.37 6.30 0.49
CA PHE A 33 4.00 6.15 -0.93
C PHE A 33 3.65 4.71 -1.33
N CYS A 34 3.77 3.74 -0.42
CA CYS A 34 3.50 2.34 -0.73
C CYS A 34 2.09 2.10 -1.28
N GLN A 35 1.11 2.92 -0.90
CA GLN A 35 -0.28 2.80 -1.34
C GLN A 35 -0.52 3.38 -2.75
N THR A 36 0.23 4.41 -3.12
CA THR A 36 0.03 5.15 -4.38
C THR A 36 1.03 4.74 -5.47
N SER A 37 2.17 4.15 -5.11
CA SER A 37 3.23 3.75 -6.03
C SER A 37 3.33 2.22 -6.15
N ALA A 38 2.82 1.69 -7.27
CA ALA A 38 3.03 0.28 -7.64
C ALA A 38 4.52 -0.05 -7.82
N LEU A 39 5.29 0.92 -8.33
CA LEU A 39 6.75 0.77 -8.47
C LEU A 39 7.43 0.61 -7.11
N LEU A 40 7.02 1.38 -6.11
CA LEU A 40 7.60 1.25 -4.78
C LEU A 40 7.24 -0.11 -4.15
N ARG A 41 6.02 -0.62 -4.37
CA ARG A 41 5.65 -2.00 -3.98
C ARG A 41 6.53 -3.05 -4.67
N LEU A 42 6.94 -2.83 -5.92
CA LEU A 42 7.80 -3.76 -6.65
C LEU A 42 9.22 -3.80 -6.10
N ILE A 43 9.76 -2.63 -5.74
CA ILE A 43 11.13 -2.46 -5.25
C ILE A 43 11.23 -2.78 -3.74
N CYS A 44 10.23 -2.37 -2.95
CA CYS A 44 10.14 -2.48 -1.50
C CYS A 44 8.96 -3.35 -1.04
N PRO A 45 8.80 -4.58 -1.52
CA PRO A 45 7.57 -5.34 -1.28
C PRO A 45 7.34 -5.67 0.19
N VAL A 46 8.40 -5.93 0.96
CA VAL A 46 8.29 -6.22 2.39
C VAL A 46 7.86 -4.98 3.17
N THR A 47 8.56 -3.85 2.96
CA THR A 47 8.24 -2.57 3.61
C THR A 47 6.86 -2.05 3.21
N CYS A 48 6.42 -2.30 1.97
CA CYS A 48 5.10 -1.91 1.52
C CYS A 48 3.98 -2.90 1.87
N GLY A 49 4.29 -4.03 2.52
CA GLY A 49 3.28 -4.95 3.04
C GLY A 49 2.87 -6.11 2.14
N CYS A 50 3.50 -6.30 0.99
CA CYS A 50 3.19 -7.37 0.05
C CYS A 50 3.47 -8.79 0.59
N THR A 51 3.98 -8.92 1.81
CA THR A 51 4.26 -10.22 2.47
C THR A 51 3.38 -10.47 3.69
N SER A 52 2.46 -9.56 4.01
CA SER A 52 1.66 -9.67 5.23
C SER A 52 0.20 -9.30 4.97
N PRO A 53 -0.75 -10.20 5.29
CA PRO A 53 -2.18 -9.98 5.07
C PRO A 53 -2.76 -8.88 5.98
N ARG A 54 -2.03 -8.49 7.05
CA ARG A 54 -2.47 -7.47 8.02
C ARG A 54 -2.16 -6.04 7.60
N TRP A 55 -1.71 -5.83 6.37
CA TRP A 55 -1.27 -4.52 5.93
C TRP A 55 -2.37 -3.56 5.49
N GLY A 56 -3.59 -4.06 5.25
CA GLY A 56 -4.72 -3.23 4.80
C GLY A 56 -4.48 -2.62 3.42
N LEU A 57 -3.67 -3.29 2.58
CA LEU A 57 -3.47 -2.89 1.19
C LEU A 57 -4.75 -3.16 0.40
N LEU A 58 -5.36 -2.11 -0.14
CA LEU A 58 -6.46 -2.24 -1.11
C LEU A 58 -6.02 -3.06 -2.34
N PHE A 59 -4.75 -2.94 -2.69
CA PHE A 59 -4.16 -3.45 -3.93
C PHE A 59 -2.92 -4.33 -3.66
N GLY A 60 -3.13 -5.48 -3.03
CA GLY A 60 -2.08 -6.45 -2.70
C GLY A 60 -1.66 -7.39 -3.83
N GLN A 61 -2.12 -7.15 -5.07
CA GLN A 61 -1.96 -8.09 -6.18
C GLN A 61 -0.75 -7.79 -7.09
N PRO A 62 -0.30 -8.77 -7.89
CA PRO A 62 0.74 -8.60 -8.91
C PRO A 62 0.50 -7.50 -9.92
N SER A 63 -0.75 -7.34 -10.38
CA SER A 63 -1.15 -6.24 -11.27
C SER A 63 -0.97 -4.87 -10.65
N GLU A 64 -0.86 -4.81 -9.33
CA GLU A 64 -0.80 -3.61 -8.52
C GLU A 64 0.60 -3.34 -7.94
N GLY A 65 1.60 -4.11 -8.35
CA GLY A 65 2.99 -3.90 -7.97
C GLY A 65 3.52 -4.82 -6.87
N CYS A 66 2.70 -5.69 -6.27
CA CYS A 66 3.20 -6.72 -5.35
C CYS A 66 3.77 -7.93 -6.12
N PRO A 67 5.08 -8.19 -6.12
CA PRO A 67 5.66 -9.22 -6.97
C PRO A 67 5.24 -10.64 -6.56
N GLN A 68 5.05 -11.52 -7.55
CA GLN A 68 4.63 -12.93 -7.36
C GLN A 68 5.50 -13.70 -6.36
N ARG A 69 6.78 -13.35 -6.24
CA ARG A 69 7.71 -13.94 -5.27
C ARG A 69 7.27 -13.78 -3.82
N CYS A 70 6.36 -12.85 -3.52
CA CYS A 70 5.83 -12.62 -2.18
C CYS A 70 4.61 -13.48 -1.85
N ALA A 71 4.01 -14.17 -2.84
CA ALA A 71 2.82 -14.99 -2.63
C ALA A 71 3.03 -16.12 -1.60
N PRO A 72 4.16 -16.87 -1.59
CA PRO A 72 4.40 -17.87 -0.55
C PRO A 72 4.41 -17.26 0.86
N ALA A 73 5.08 -16.11 1.03
CA ALA A 73 5.16 -15.45 2.33
C ALA A 73 3.79 -14.95 2.83
N ILE A 74 2.91 -14.50 1.93
CA ILE A 74 1.52 -14.18 2.28
C ILE A 74 0.80 -15.45 2.76
N GLN A 75 0.94 -16.56 2.04
CA GLN A 75 0.29 -17.82 2.40
C GLN A 75 0.78 -18.33 3.77
N ASP A 76 2.10 -18.35 3.98
CA ASP A 76 2.70 -18.73 5.26
C ASP A 76 2.17 -17.82 6.40
N ALA A 77 2.05 -16.52 6.15
CA ALA A 77 1.50 -15.58 7.12
C ALA A 77 0.00 -15.82 7.39
N LEU A 78 -0.78 -16.23 6.40
CA LEU A 78 -2.20 -16.59 6.56
C LEU A 78 -2.35 -17.88 7.38
N ASP A 79 -1.54 -18.89 7.11
CA ASP A 79 -1.59 -20.19 7.79
C ASP A 79 -1.23 -20.08 9.28
N LEU A 80 -0.41 -19.10 9.64
CA LEU A 80 -0.03 -18.82 11.03
C LEU A 80 -1.05 -17.96 11.78
N LEU A 81 -2.03 -17.36 11.10
CA LEU A 81 -3.01 -16.49 11.75
C LEU A 81 -4.12 -17.31 12.40
N PRO A 82 -4.49 -17.01 13.66
CA PRO A 82 -5.66 -17.64 14.25
C PRO A 82 -6.90 -17.26 13.44
N CYS A 83 -7.71 -18.27 13.09
CA CYS A 83 -9.01 -18.08 12.47
C CYS A 83 -10.01 -17.57 13.53
N SER A 84 -9.87 -16.29 13.87
CA SER A 84 -10.77 -15.56 14.74
C SER A 84 -11.06 -14.21 14.12
N ASP A 85 -12.32 -13.79 14.14
CA ASP A 85 -12.70 -12.46 13.71
C ASP A 85 -11.95 -11.43 14.56
N ASN A 86 -10.95 -10.81 13.95
CA ASN A 86 -10.18 -9.79 14.61
C ASN A 86 -10.83 -8.45 14.26
N SER A 87 -11.47 -7.82 15.24
CA SER A 87 -12.02 -6.46 15.14
C SER A 87 -10.94 -5.38 15.07
N SER A 88 -9.72 -5.72 14.63
CA SER A 88 -8.58 -4.81 14.61
C SER A 88 -8.81 -3.68 13.61
N GLY A 89 -9.43 -2.60 14.10
CA GLY A 89 -9.84 -1.43 13.34
C GLY A 89 -8.71 -0.85 12.52
N LEU A 90 -7.47 -0.80 13.01
CA LEU A 90 -6.36 -0.15 12.29
C LEU A 90 -6.09 -0.71 10.88
N VAL A 91 -6.24 -2.02 10.66
CA VAL A 91 -6.03 -2.64 9.33
C VAL A 91 -7.22 -2.32 8.41
N TRP A 92 -8.42 -2.36 8.99
CA TRP A 92 -9.68 -2.11 8.29
C TRP A 92 -9.86 -0.63 7.94
N ASP A 93 -9.50 0.26 8.87
CA ASP A 93 -9.47 1.70 8.69
C ASP A 93 -8.54 2.07 7.56
N ARG A 94 -7.34 1.48 7.54
CA ARG A 94 -6.40 1.70 6.45
C ARG A 94 -6.99 1.24 5.11
N TYR A 95 -7.60 0.06 5.06
CA TYR A 95 -8.26 -0.43 3.85
C TYR A 95 -9.33 0.56 3.35
N TRP A 96 -10.26 0.99 4.21
CA TRP A 96 -11.35 1.89 3.83
C TRP A 96 -10.89 3.31 3.46
N GLN A 97 -9.85 3.81 4.13
CA GLN A 97 -9.22 5.07 3.76
C GLN A 97 -8.63 5.00 2.35
N GLU A 98 -7.95 3.91 2.00
CA GLU A 98 -7.41 3.74 0.65
C GLU A 98 -8.50 3.47 -0.39
N PHE A 99 -9.55 2.72 -0.03
CA PHE A 99 -10.73 2.53 -0.87
C PHE A 99 -11.38 3.85 -1.26
N ALA A 100 -11.63 4.74 -0.29
CA ALA A 100 -12.20 6.06 -0.57
C ALA A 100 -11.30 6.90 -1.48
N ARG A 101 -9.98 6.89 -1.27
CA ARG A 101 -9.03 7.59 -2.14
C ARG A 101 -9.01 7.03 -3.57
N PHE A 102 -9.11 5.71 -3.72
CA PHE A 102 -9.21 5.07 -5.03
C PHE A 102 -10.52 5.42 -5.71
N ALA A 103 -11.66 5.23 -5.02
CA ALA A 103 -12.99 5.51 -5.55
C ALA A 103 -13.12 6.95 -6.00
N ARG A 104 -12.59 7.93 -5.26
CA ARG A 104 -12.55 9.34 -5.66
C ARG A 104 -11.84 9.57 -7.01
N ARG A 105 -10.76 8.82 -7.29
CA ARG A 105 -10.02 8.94 -8.56
C ARG A 105 -10.78 8.31 -9.72
N LEU A 106 -11.48 7.20 -9.48
CA LEU A 106 -12.19 6.46 -10.54
C LEU A 106 -13.59 7.02 -10.82
N LEU A 107 -14.31 7.40 -9.77
CA LEU A 107 -15.73 7.78 -9.77
C LEU A 107 -15.93 9.10 -8.99
N PRO A 108 -15.41 10.23 -9.51
CA PRO A 108 -15.45 11.51 -8.80
C PRO A 108 -16.88 12.01 -8.53
N HIS A 109 -17.85 11.66 -9.39
CA HIS A 109 -19.26 12.04 -9.22
C HIS A 109 -19.95 11.31 -8.06
N GLU A 110 -19.41 10.16 -7.61
CA GLU A 110 -19.93 9.37 -6.48
C GLU A 110 -19.08 9.55 -5.21
N GLN A 111 -18.14 10.50 -5.18
CA GLN A 111 -17.19 10.67 -4.08
C GLN A 111 -17.88 10.70 -2.71
N ALA A 112 -18.93 11.51 -2.56
CA ALA A 112 -19.65 11.64 -1.29
C ALA A 112 -20.27 10.31 -0.82
N HIS A 113 -20.72 9.47 -1.76
CA HIS A 113 -21.27 8.16 -1.45
C HIS A 113 -20.19 7.23 -0.89
N TYR A 114 -19.04 7.13 -1.56
CA TYR A 114 -17.95 6.24 -1.12
C TYR A 114 -17.24 6.74 0.14
N GLU A 115 -17.15 8.05 0.35
CA GLU A 115 -16.65 8.61 1.61
C GLU A 115 -17.57 8.29 2.78
N ALA A 116 -18.89 8.40 2.59
CA ALA A 116 -19.88 8.00 3.60
C ALA A 116 -19.82 6.49 3.90
N LEU A 117 -19.67 5.66 2.86
CA LEU A 117 -19.52 4.21 3.02
C LEU A 117 -18.26 3.86 3.83
N ALA A 118 -17.12 4.45 3.47
CA ALA A 118 -15.86 4.25 4.18
C ALA A 118 -15.97 4.71 5.65
N ALA A 119 -16.51 5.90 5.90
CA ALA A 119 -16.71 6.41 7.26
C ALA A 119 -17.64 5.50 8.09
N GLY A 120 -18.70 4.96 7.50
CA GLY A 120 -19.61 4.04 8.15
C GLY A 120 -18.94 2.73 8.57
N ASN A 121 -18.11 2.15 7.70
CA ASN A 121 -17.38 0.91 8.00
C ASN A 121 -16.23 1.12 9.00
N ILE A 122 -15.60 2.30 8.99
CA ILE A 122 -14.58 2.67 9.99
C ILE A 122 -15.24 2.81 11.38
N ALA A 123 -16.38 3.48 11.46
CA ALA A 123 -17.01 3.79 12.74
C ALA A 123 -17.64 2.56 13.43
N ASN A 124 -18.18 1.62 12.66
CA ASN A 124 -18.98 0.52 13.20
C ASN A 124 -18.25 -0.83 13.22
N GLY A 125 -17.03 -0.91 12.65
CA GLY A 125 -16.48 -2.20 12.22
C GLY A 125 -17.29 -2.75 11.05
N CYS A 126 -17.08 -4.02 10.70
CA CYS A 126 -17.92 -4.71 9.71
C CYS A 126 -19.42 -4.57 10.03
#